data_AF-A0A2A9CTH3-F1
#
_entry.id   AF-A0A2A9CTH3-F1
#
_cell.length_a   1.000
_cell.length_b   1.000
_cell.length_c   1.000
_cell.angle_alpha   90.00
_cell.angle_beta   90.00
_cell.angle_gamma   90.00
#
_symmetry.space_group_name_H-M   'P 1'
#
loop_
_entity.id
_entity.type
_entity.pdbx_description
1 polymer ?
#
loop_
_entity_poly.entity_id
_entity_poly.type
_entity_poly.pdbx_seq_one_letter_code
_entity_poly.pdbx_strand_id
1 'polypeptide(L)'
;MGWPLVTALAVGLAILLAWRQPALRLREADPSTGIEPARLARLRLAGLSAALGFAAGLVVDWWAVPLGLAAGAAGYLASGRLKSAAEAARSRALASAVPGLCDLIAVCLDAGLPLRNAVAELGRVLPGPAGEVMNRLGAAVALGTDEAAAWRELAAAEPELAELGRELARSLDYGLTATATLRVIGERARRVELSRVQQRARRVGVSSVLPLVLCLLPSFLLIGVVPVVGGVVQRFFG
;
A
#
# COMPACT_ATOMS: atom_id res chain seq x y z
N MET A 1 42.38 18.44 -10.45
CA MET A 1 41.08 19.00 -10.89
C MET A 1 40.02 17.89 -11.02
N GLY A 2 39.73 17.12 -9.95
CA GLY A 2 38.84 15.94 -10.06
C GLY A 2 37.95 15.64 -8.85
N TRP A 3 38.14 16.36 -7.74
CA TRP A 3 37.37 16.14 -6.51
C TRP A 3 35.85 16.44 -6.58
N PRO A 4 35.35 17.44 -7.33
CA PRO A 4 33.92 17.75 -7.32
C PRO A 4 33.07 16.69 -8.04
N LEU A 5 33.65 15.98 -9.01
CA LEU A 5 33.00 14.85 -9.69
C LEU A 5 32.87 13.64 -8.76
N VAL A 6 33.86 13.40 -7.92
CA VAL A 6 33.86 12.30 -6.95
C VAL A 6 32.87 12.56 -5.81
N THR A 7 32.75 13.81 -5.35
CA THR A 7 31.76 14.18 -4.32
C THR A 7 30.34 14.18 -4.87
N ALA A 8 30.11 14.63 -6.10
CA ALA A 8 28.79 14.56 -6.74
C ALA A 8 28.32 13.11 -6.95
N LEU A 9 29.24 12.21 -7.34
CA LEU A 9 28.96 10.77 -7.45
C LEU A 9 28.70 10.12 -6.09
N ALA A 10 29.47 10.47 -5.05
CA ALA A 10 29.28 9.93 -3.70
C ALA A 10 27.95 10.41 -3.08
N VAL A 11 27.56 11.67 -3.31
CA VAL A 11 26.29 12.23 -2.84
C VAL A 11 25.12 11.65 -3.62
N GLY A 12 25.22 11.49 -4.94
CA GLY A 12 24.23 10.81 -5.75
C GLY A 12 24.02 9.35 -5.33
N LEU A 13 25.12 8.64 -5.02
CA LEU A 13 25.09 7.27 -4.51
C LEU A 13 24.47 7.20 -3.10
N ALA A 14 24.78 8.14 -2.21
CA ALA A 14 24.20 8.21 -0.88
C ALA A 14 22.69 8.52 -0.92
N ILE A 15 22.25 9.41 -1.81
CA ILE A 15 20.84 9.73 -2.03
C ILE A 15 20.09 8.53 -2.61
N LEU A 16 20.67 7.83 -3.59
CA LEU A 16 20.08 6.63 -4.19
C LEU A 16 20.00 5.47 -3.19
N LEU A 17 21.02 5.29 -2.34
CA LEU A 17 21.00 4.29 -1.29
C LEU A 17 19.97 4.64 -0.21
N ALA A 18 19.85 5.91 0.19
CA ALA A 18 18.83 6.37 1.14
C ALA A 18 17.41 6.20 0.60
N TRP A 19 17.19 6.41 -0.70
CA TRP A 19 15.91 6.17 -1.38
C TRP A 19 15.57 4.69 -1.57
N ARG A 20 16.57 3.80 -1.54
CA ARG A 20 16.41 2.36 -1.80
C ARG A 20 16.18 1.52 -0.53
N GLN A 21 16.40 2.08 0.66
CA GLN A 21 16.14 1.41 1.95
C GLN A 21 14.65 1.20 2.36
N PRO A 22 13.60 1.83 1.78
CA PRO A 22 12.24 1.61 2.28
C PRO A 22 11.64 0.25 1.86
N ALA A 23 12.28 -0.49 0.95
CA ALA A 23 11.77 -1.76 0.42
C ALA A 23 12.22 -3.00 1.21
N LEU A 24 13.32 -2.94 1.96
CA LEU A 24 13.91 -4.11 2.64
C LEU A 24 13.44 -4.30 4.09
N ARG A 25 12.93 -3.25 4.76
CA ARG A 25 12.49 -3.32 6.17
C ARG A 25 11.04 -3.77 6.37
N LEU A 26 10.38 -4.31 5.35
CA LEU A 26 9.01 -4.84 5.46
C LEU A 26 8.94 -6.36 5.67
N ARG A 27 10.09 -7.05 5.82
CA ARG A 27 10.11 -8.52 6.00
C ARG A 27 10.31 -8.98 7.46
N GLU A 28 10.52 -8.06 8.39
CA GLU A 28 10.77 -8.36 9.82
C GLU A 28 9.85 -7.59 10.78
N ALA A 29 8.73 -7.05 10.30
CA ALA A 29 7.73 -6.47 11.20
C ALA A 29 6.91 -7.59 11.86
N ASP A 30 7.39 -8.00 13.03
CA ASP A 30 6.75 -8.88 14.01
C ASP A 30 5.28 -8.44 14.30
N PRO A 31 4.27 -9.35 14.25
CA PRO A 31 2.86 -8.98 14.38
C PRO A 31 2.39 -8.53 15.78
N SER A 32 3.22 -8.53 16.82
CA SER A 32 2.75 -8.45 18.21
C SER A 32 3.01 -7.16 19.01
N THR A 33 3.54 -6.07 18.43
CA THR A 33 3.77 -4.83 19.22
C THR A 33 2.95 -3.64 18.74
N GLY A 34 2.30 -3.02 19.72
CA GLY A 34 1.35 -1.91 19.63
C GLY A 34 1.73 -0.75 18.70
N ILE A 35 0.66 -0.06 18.33
CA ILE A 35 0.53 0.99 17.34
C ILE A 35 1.34 2.25 17.73
N GLU A 36 2.68 2.26 17.65
CA GLU A 36 3.44 3.54 17.72
C GLU A 36 4.91 3.61 17.23
N PRO A 37 5.66 2.56 16.88
CA PRO A 37 7.08 2.74 16.53
C PRO A 37 7.31 3.22 15.08
N ALA A 38 6.40 2.91 14.15
CA ALA A 38 6.61 3.16 12.72
C ALA A 38 6.43 4.63 12.31
N ARG A 39 5.57 5.39 13.01
CA ARG A 39 5.30 6.81 12.71
C ARG A 39 6.43 7.71 13.20
N LEU A 40 6.88 7.46 14.43
CA LEU A 40 8.00 8.15 15.07
C LEU A 40 9.34 7.86 14.36
N ALA A 41 9.60 6.62 13.94
CA ALA A 41 10.79 6.29 13.17
C ALA A 41 10.83 7.01 11.80
N ARG A 42 9.68 7.16 11.14
CA ARG A 42 9.55 7.84 9.84
C ARG A 42 9.65 9.36 9.94
N LEU A 43 9.09 9.96 11.00
CA LEU A 43 9.29 11.38 11.34
C LEU A 43 10.75 11.67 11.70
N ARG A 44 11.41 10.78 12.43
CA ARG A 44 12.85 10.89 12.74
C ARG A 44 13.71 10.76 11.49
N LEU A 45 13.37 9.85 10.57
CA LEU A 45 14.07 9.71 9.28
C LEU A 45 13.86 10.94 8.37
N ALA A 46 12.65 11.49 8.30
CA ALA A 46 12.36 12.72 7.56
C ALA A 46 13.11 13.93 8.17
N GLY A 47 13.14 14.02 9.50
CA GLY A 47 13.92 15.02 10.23
C GLY A 47 15.43 14.88 10.00
N LEU A 48 15.97 13.66 9.96
CA LEU A 48 17.38 13.39 9.66
C LEU A 48 17.73 13.71 8.21
N SER A 49 16.85 13.42 7.25
CA SER A 49 17.08 13.80 5.84
C SER A 49 17.04 15.32 5.63
N ALA A 50 16.19 16.03 6.37
CA ALA A 50 16.15 17.49 6.34
C ALA A 50 17.40 18.10 7.00
N ALA A 51 17.84 17.55 8.13
CA ALA A 51 19.06 17.98 8.82
C ALA A 51 20.33 17.71 7.99
N LEU A 52 20.40 16.57 7.29
CA LEU A 52 21.52 16.22 6.43
C LEU A 52 21.54 17.06 5.14
N GLY A 53 20.37 17.36 4.57
CA GLY A 53 20.24 18.30 3.44
C GLY A 53 20.63 19.74 3.83
N PHE A 54 20.29 20.15 5.04
CA PHE A 54 20.68 21.46 5.60
C PHE A 54 22.19 21.54 5.84
N ALA A 55 22.80 20.50 6.42
CA ALA A 55 24.23 20.42 6.65
C ALA A 55 25.04 20.37 5.33
N ALA A 56 24.55 19.65 4.32
CA ALA A 56 25.16 19.61 2.99
C ALA A 56 25.04 20.96 2.25
N GLY A 57 23.94 21.69 2.46
CA GLY A 57 23.72 23.01 1.86
C GLY A 57 24.63 24.12 2.39
N LEU A 58 25.10 24.00 3.64
CA LEU A 58 26.08 24.93 4.23
C LEU A 58 27.49 24.79 3.63
N VAL A 59 27.81 23.67 2.97
CA VAL A 59 29.16 23.37 2.46
C VAL A 59 29.31 23.62 0.96
N VAL A 60 28.21 23.64 0.19
CA VAL A 60 28.31 23.59 -1.29
C VAL A 60 27.77 24.85 -2.00
N ASP A 61 26.64 25.44 -1.60
CA ASP A 61 26.12 26.73 -2.13
C ASP A 61 24.69 27.02 -1.57
N TRP A 62 24.32 28.30 -1.44
CA TRP A 62 23.06 28.75 -0.81
C TRP A 62 21.75 28.25 -1.46
N TRP A 63 21.79 27.74 -2.70
CA TRP A 63 20.63 27.19 -3.42
C TRP A 63 20.15 25.83 -2.89
N ALA A 64 20.92 25.17 -2.02
CA ALA A 64 20.55 23.91 -1.38
C ALA A 64 19.49 24.07 -0.27
N VAL A 65 19.35 25.27 0.31
CA VAL A 65 18.37 25.59 1.36
C VAL A 65 16.92 25.45 0.88
N PRO A 66 16.48 26.06 -0.25
CA PRO A 66 15.12 25.88 -0.75
C PRO A 66 14.82 24.44 -1.16
N LEU A 67 15.82 23.69 -1.64
CA LEU A 67 15.65 22.28 -2.01
C LEU A 67 15.39 21.40 -0.78
N GLY A 68 16.11 21.63 0.33
CA GLY A 68 15.88 20.94 1.59
C GLY A 68 14.53 21.27 2.22
N LEU A 69 14.11 22.54 2.14
CA LEU A 69 12.80 22.99 2.63
C LEU A 69 11.66 22.40 1.79
N ALA A 70 11.82 22.34 0.47
CA ALA A 70 10.87 21.70 -0.44
C ALA A 70 10.78 20.18 -0.20
N ALA A 71 11.91 19.50 0.03
CA ALA A 71 11.94 18.08 0.37
C ALA A 71 11.27 17.80 1.73
N GLY A 72 11.51 18.66 2.74
CA GLY A 72 10.86 18.58 4.05
C GLY A 72 9.35 18.82 3.98
N ALA A 73 8.91 19.84 3.23
CA ALA A 73 7.51 20.13 2.99
C ALA A 73 6.80 19.00 2.21
N ALA A 74 7.47 18.44 1.19
CA ALA A 74 6.98 17.29 0.45
C ALA A 74 6.86 16.04 1.35
N GLY A 75 7.83 15.80 2.22
CA GLY A 75 7.78 14.72 3.21
C GLY A 75 6.63 14.88 4.22
N TYR A 76 6.39 16.11 4.67
CA TYR A 76 5.30 16.43 5.60
C TYR A 76 3.92 16.27 4.95
N LEU A 77 3.73 16.82 3.74
CA LEU A 77 2.48 16.70 2.98
C LEU A 77 2.20 15.26 2.55
N ALA A 78 3.24 14.51 2.16
CA ALA A 78 3.11 13.08 1.88
C ALA A 78 2.67 12.33 3.14
N SER A 79 3.26 12.62 4.30
CA SER A 79 2.89 11.99 5.57
C SER A 79 1.42 12.20 5.95
N GLY A 80 0.80 13.32 5.56
CA GLY A 80 -0.62 13.59 5.81
C GLY A 80 -1.59 12.73 4.99
N ARG A 81 -1.13 12.12 3.89
CA ARG A 81 -1.97 11.30 2.98
C ARG A 81 -1.81 9.80 3.17
N LEU A 82 -0.85 9.34 3.97
CA LEU A 82 -0.69 7.92 4.25
C LEU A 82 -1.65 7.51 5.37
N LYS A 83 -2.65 6.68 5.02
CA LYS A 83 -3.46 5.92 5.99
C LYS A 83 -2.54 5.26 7.01
N SER A 84 -2.97 5.20 8.27
CA SER A 84 -2.19 4.53 9.30
C SER A 84 -1.89 3.08 8.86
N ALA A 85 -0.71 2.56 9.18
CA ALA A 85 -0.34 1.21 8.77
C ALA A 85 -1.36 0.17 9.28
N ALA A 86 -1.96 0.43 10.44
CA ALA A 86 -3.03 -0.34 11.05
C ALA A 86 -4.34 -0.28 10.23
N GLU A 87 -4.82 0.91 9.84
CA GLU A 87 -6.00 1.04 8.98
C GLU A 87 -5.80 0.36 7.63
N ALA A 88 -4.61 0.52 7.03
CA ALA A 88 -4.31 -0.13 5.76
C ALA A 88 -4.23 -1.66 5.89
N ALA A 89 -3.80 -2.18 7.04
CA ALA A 89 -3.81 -3.61 7.33
C ALA A 89 -5.23 -4.13 7.53
N ARG A 90 -6.07 -3.43 8.30
CA ARG A 90 -7.49 -3.76 8.51
C ARG A 90 -8.27 -3.76 7.21
N SER A 91 -8.14 -2.70 6.42
CA SER A 91 -8.74 -2.58 5.07
C SER A 91 -8.35 -3.77 4.18
N ARG A 92 -7.06 -4.16 4.17
CA ARG A 92 -6.61 -5.35 3.43
C ARG A 92 -7.24 -6.64 3.96
N ALA A 93 -7.31 -6.81 5.28
CA ALA A 93 -7.93 -7.99 5.90
C ALA A 93 -9.41 -8.12 5.54
N LEU A 94 -10.17 -7.00 5.59
CA LEU A 94 -11.57 -6.96 5.16
C LEU A 94 -11.71 -7.31 3.68
N ALA A 95 -10.91 -6.68 2.80
CA ALA A 95 -10.94 -6.96 1.38
C ALA A 95 -10.64 -8.44 1.06
N SER A 96 -9.71 -9.07 1.78
CA SER A 96 -9.40 -10.50 1.60
C SER A 96 -10.48 -11.43 2.15
N ALA A 97 -11.33 -10.97 3.08
CA ALA A 97 -12.40 -11.74 3.65
C ALA A 97 -13.67 -11.77 2.77
N VAL A 98 -13.84 -10.79 1.87
CA VAL A 98 -15.03 -10.65 1.00
C VAL A 98 -15.40 -11.95 0.26
N PRO A 99 -14.47 -12.65 -0.42
CA PRO A 99 -14.84 -13.88 -1.14
C PRO A 99 -15.40 -14.95 -0.20
N GLY A 100 -14.74 -15.19 0.93
CA GLY A 100 -15.16 -16.17 1.92
C GLY A 100 -16.50 -15.80 2.57
N LEU A 101 -16.71 -14.52 2.87
CA LEU A 101 -18.00 -14.02 3.35
C LEU A 101 -19.13 -14.28 2.34
N CYS A 102 -18.90 -13.98 1.05
CA CYS A 102 -19.90 -14.23 0.01
C CYS A 102 -20.27 -15.71 -0.09
N ASP A 103 -19.27 -16.60 -0.08
CA ASP A 103 -19.50 -18.05 -0.18
C ASP A 103 -20.22 -18.58 1.08
N LEU A 104 -19.78 -18.19 2.28
CA LEU A 104 -20.39 -18.65 3.53
C LEU A 104 -21.83 -18.15 3.68
N ILE A 105 -22.11 -16.89 3.35
CA ILE A 105 -23.47 -16.35 3.35
C ILE A 105 -24.31 -17.10 2.31
N ALA A 106 -23.80 -17.31 1.10
CA ALA A 106 -24.53 -18.05 0.07
C ALA A 106 -24.87 -19.47 0.52
N VAL A 107 -23.94 -20.19 1.15
CA VAL A 107 -24.17 -21.53 1.71
C VAL A 107 -25.23 -21.51 2.82
N CYS A 108 -25.19 -20.52 3.72
CA CYS A 108 -26.19 -20.38 4.78
C CYS A 108 -27.59 -20.14 4.20
N LEU A 109 -27.69 -19.27 3.18
CA LEU A 109 -28.95 -18.98 2.52
C LEU A 109 -29.47 -20.17 1.70
N ASP A 110 -28.60 -20.89 1.00
CA ASP A 110 -28.94 -22.14 0.29
C ASP A 110 -29.43 -23.23 1.26
N ALA A 111 -28.93 -23.23 2.51
CA ALA A 111 -29.41 -24.10 3.58
C ALA A 111 -30.72 -23.62 4.24
N GLY A 112 -31.29 -22.50 3.78
CA GLY A 112 -32.53 -21.93 4.31
C GLY A 112 -32.38 -21.15 5.62
N LEU A 113 -31.14 -20.84 6.03
CA LEU A 113 -30.90 -20.05 7.23
C LEU A 113 -31.23 -18.57 6.96
N PRO A 114 -32.01 -17.89 7.82
CA PRO A 114 -32.26 -16.46 7.67
C PRO A 114 -30.94 -15.66 7.72
N LEU A 115 -30.84 -14.60 6.92
CA LEU A 115 -29.62 -13.80 6.79
C LEU A 115 -29.13 -13.24 8.14
N ARG A 116 -30.02 -12.68 8.96
CA ARG A 116 -29.71 -12.24 10.33
C ARG A 116 -29.03 -13.33 11.19
N ASN A 117 -29.44 -14.60 11.05
CA ASN A 117 -28.88 -15.71 11.81
C ASN A 117 -27.52 -16.10 11.23
N ALA A 118 -27.39 -16.12 9.90
CA ALA A 118 -26.13 -16.37 9.23
C ALA A 118 -25.06 -15.35 9.65
N VAL A 119 -25.40 -14.06 9.70
CA VAL A 119 -24.50 -12.98 10.14
C VAL A 119 -24.09 -13.16 11.60
N ALA A 120 -25.02 -13.50 12.48
CA ALA A 120 -24.72 -13.72 13.90
C ALA A 120 -23.72 -14.88 14.09
N GLU A 121 -23.89 -15.99 13.37
CA GLU A 121 -22.94 -17.11 13.41
C GLU A 121 -21.59 -16.75 12.80
N LEU A 122 -21.58 -16.04 11.68
CA LEU A 122 -20.34 -15.58 11.05
C LEU A 122 -19.55 -14.63 11.96
N GLY A 123 -20.21 -13.77 12.71
CA GLY A 123 -19.57 -12.92 13.72
C GLY A 123 -18.87 -13.71 14.83
N ARG A 124 -19.39 -14.88 15.20
CA ARG A 124 -18.79 -15.76 16.22
C ARG A 124 -17.64 -16.61 15.68
N VAL A 125 -17.75 -17.07 14.44
CA VAL A 125 -16.79 -18.02 13.84
C VAL A 125 -15.61 -17.30 13.18
N LEU A 126 -15.84 -16.13 12.56
CA LEU A 126 -14.79 -15.44 11.82
C LEU A 126 -13.84 -14.68 12.76
N PRO A 127 -12.52 -14.87 12.64
CA PRO A 127 -11.57 -14.08 13.38
C PRO A 127 -11.34 -12.69 12.77
N GLY A 128 -10.85 -11.77 13.60
CA GLY A 128 -10.36 -10.47 13.16
C GLY A 128 -11.44 -9.51 12.66
N PRO A 129 -11.08 -8.54 11.80
CA PRO A 129 -11.97 -7.42 11.44
C PRO A 129 -13.29 -7.85 10.79
N ALA A 130 -13.31 -8.95 10.05
CA ALA A 130 -14.52 -9.45 9.40
C ALA A 130 -15.54 -9.94 10.45
N GLY A 131 -15.08 -10.68 11.46
CA GLY A 131 -15.93 -11.13 12.58
C GLY A 131 -16.44 -9.96 13.42
N GLU A 132 -15.59 -8.97 13.71
CA GLU A 132 -16.00 -7.75 14.42
C GLU A 132 -17.09 -6.98 13.67
N VAL A 133 -16.95 -6.87 12.35
CA VAL A 133 -17.95 -6.22 11.50
C VAL A 133 -19.27 -7.00 11.48
N MET A 134 -19.24 -8.33 11.32
CA MET A 134 -20.43 -9.16 11.35
C MET A 134 -21.11 -9.17 12.73
N ASN A 135 -20.34 -9.16 13.83
CA ASN A 135 -20.88 -9.02 15.18
C ASN A 135 -21.58 -7.68 15.38
N ARG A 136 -20.97 -6.58 14.93
CA ARG A 136 -21.61 -5.25 15.01
C ARG A 136 -22.90 -5.20 14.20
N LEU A 137 -22.89 -5.76 12.99
CA LEU A 137 -24.07 -5.84 12.14
C LEU A 137 -25.18 -6.68 12.80
N GLY A 138 -24.85 -7.88 13.27
CA GLY A 138 -25.80 -8.77 13.96
C GLY A 138 -26.36 -8.15 15.24
N ALA A 139 -25.53 -7.42 16.01
CA ALA A 139 -25.97 -6.70 17.19
C ALA A 139 -26.94 -5.56 16.84
N ALA A 140 -26.68 -4.78 15.79
CA ALA A 140 -27.60 -3.73 15.33
C ALA A 140 -28.97 -4.31 14.97
N VAL A 141 -28.99 -5.39 14.19
CA VAL A 141 -30.24 -6.07 13.81
C VAL A 141 -30.95 -6.65 15.05
N ALA A 142 -30.22 -7.23 16.00
CA ALA A 142 -30.79 -7.75 17.25
C ALA A 142 -31.39 -6.65 18.15
N LEU A 143 -30.88 -5.42 18.05
CA LEU A 143 -31.41 -4.23 18.72
C LEU A 143 -32.63 -3.62 17.99
N GLY A 144 -33.09 -4.25 16.91
CA GLY A 144 -34.27 -3.83 16.16
C GLY A 144 -33.99 -2.87 15.01
N THR A 145 -32.72 -2.67 14.63
CA THR A 145 -32.41 -1.98 13.37
C THR A 145 -32.94 -2.80 12.19
N ASP A 146 -33.60 -2.13 11.25
CA ASP A 146 -34.03 -2.74 9.99
C ASP A 146 -32.83 -3.41 9.28
N GLU A 147 -33.01 -4.66 8.83
CA GLU A 147 -31.91 -5.48 8.33
C GLU A 147 -31.31 -4.88 7.04
N ALA A 148 -32.16 -4.36 6.15
CA ALA A 148 -31.70 -3.70 4.93
C ALA A 148 -30.97 -2.38 5.23
N ALA A 149 -31.44 -1.60 6.21
CA ALA A 149 -30.76 -0.39 6.68
C ALA A 149 -29.38 -0.70 7.29
N ALA A 150 -29.27 -1.74 8.10
CA ALA A 150 -28.01 -2.13 8.73
C ALA A 150 -26.95 -2.53 7.68
N TRP A 151 -27.34 -3.26 6.62
CA TRP A 151 -26.46 -3.59 5.50
C TRP A 151 -26.05 -2.35 4.66
N ARG A 152 -26.93 -1.35 4.51
CA ARG A 152 -26.61 -0.08 3.85
C ARG A 152 -25.62 0.74 4.68
N GLU A 153 -25.81 0.80 5.99
CA GLU A 153 -24.88 1.49 6.89
C GLU A 153 -23.50 0.82 6.87
N LEU A 154 -23.46 -0.51 6.89
CA LEU A 154 -22.23 -1.26 6.71
C LEU A 154 -21.53 -0.91 5.39
N ALA A 155 -22.29 -0.84 4.28
CA ALA A 155 -21.73 -0.50 2.98
C ALA A 155 -21.18 0.93 2.93
N ALA A 156 -21.72 1.86 3.72
CA ALA A 156 -21.20 3.22 3.84
C ALA A 156 -19.97 3.30 4.76
N ALA A 157 -19.94 2.51 5.83
CA ALA A 157 -18.88 2.52 6.83
C ALA A 157 -17.61 1.77 6.37
N GLU A 158 -17.77 0.66 5.65
CA GLU A 158 -16.67 -0.22 5.24
C GLU A 158 -16.65 -0.33 3.70
N PRO A 159 -15.87 0.52 2.99
CA PRO A 159 -15.81 0.54 1.53
C PRO A 159 -15.47 -0.80 0.89
N GLU A 160 -14.69 -1.63 1.57
CA GLU A 160 -14.28 -2.96 1.14
C GLU A 160 -15.46 -3.94 1.07
N LEU A 161 -16.49 -3.74 1.88
CA LEU A 161 -17.70 -4.55 1.93
C LEU A 161 -18.89 -3.89 1.22
N ALA A 162 -18.69 -2.72 0.61
CA ALA A 162 -19.77 -1.91 0.05
C ALA A 162 -20.53 -2.56 -1.10
N GLU A 163 -19.88 -3.40 -1.92
CA GLU A 163 -20.56 -4.16 -2.99
C GLU A 163 -21.47 -5.24 -2.38
N LEU A 164 -20.95 -6.00 -1.42
CA LEU A 164 -21.70 -7.04 -0.70
C LEU A 164 -22.90 -6.46 0.07
N GLY A 165 -22.68 -5.41 0.87
CA GLY A 165 -23.74 -4.83 1.69
C GLY A 165 -24.86 -4.18 0.89
N ARG A 166 -24.54 -3.52 -0.23
CA ARG A 166 -25.59 -2.96 -1.12
C ARG A 166 -26.41 -4.05 -1.80
N GLU A 167 -25.78 -5.15 -2.20
CA GLU A 167 -26.50 -6.25 -2.84
C GLU A 167 -27.42 -6.99 -1.84
N LEU A 168 -26.93 -7.24 -0.63
CA LEU A 168 -27.74 -7.86 0.42
C LEU A 168 -28.89 -6.95 0.88
N ALA A 169 -28.65 -5.65 1.07
CA ALA A 169 -29.73 -4.71 1.35
C ALA A 169 -30.82 -4.72 0.26
N ARG A 170 -30.40 -4.70 -1.00
CA ARG A 170 -31.31 -4.77 -2.15
C ARG A 170 -32.11 -6.07 -2.18
N SER A 171 -31.47 -7.20 -1.92
CA SER A 171 -32.12 -8.51 -1.87
C SER A 171 -33.18 -8.58 -0.77
N LEU A 172 -32.91 -7.98 0.39
CA LEU A 172 -33.87 -7.88 1.49
C LEU A 172 -35.09 -7.01 1.11
N ASP A 173 -34.86 -5.87 0.44
CA ASP A 173 -35.95 -4.98 0.00
C ASP A 173 -36.90 -5.66 -1.01
N TYR A 174 -36.37 -6.52 -1.89
CA TYR A 174 -37.15 -7.18 -2.95
C TYR A 174 -37.55 -8.63 -2.63
N GLY A 175 -37.13 -9.18 -1.48
CA GLY A 175 -37.41 -10.57 -1.10
C GLY A 175 -36.81 -11.61 -2.05
N LEU A 176 -35.77 -11.26 -2.80
CA LEU A 176 -35.15 -12.13 -3.80
C LEU A 176 -33.97 -12.90 -3.20
N THR A 177 -33.73 -14.13 -3.66
CA THR A 177 -32.54 -14.90 -3.23
C THR A 177 -31.27 -14.32 -3.86
N ALA A 178 -30.36 -13.78 -3.04
CA ALA A 178 -29.09 -13.20 -3.50
C ALA A 178 -27.99 -14.22 -3.81
N THR A 179 -28.22 -15.52 -3.66
CA THR A 179 -27.16 -16.55 -3.66
C THR A 179 -26.37 -16.58 -4.97
N ALA A 180 -27.04 -16.44 -6.12
CA ALA A 180 -26.38 -16.34 -7.41
C ALA A 180 -25.49 -15.09 -7.52
N THR A 181 -25.98 -13.92 -7.10
CA THR A 181 -25.19 -12.68 -7.13
C THR A 181 -24.02 -12.72 -6.16
N LEU A 182 -24.19 -13.30 -4.96
CA LEU A 182 -23.11 -13.50 -3.99
C LEU A 182 -21.97 -14.32 -4.57
N ARG A 183 -22.25 -15.40 -5.30
CA ARG A 183 -21.22 -16.20 -5.98
C ARG A 183 -20.46 -15.38 -7.03
N VAL A 184 -21.15 -14.51 -7.77
CA VAL A 184 -20.53 -13.60 -8.75
C VAL A 184 -19.64 -12.56 -8.05
N ILE A 185 -20.11 -11.96 -6.95
CA ILE A 185 -19.32 -11.01 -6.15
C ILE A 185 -18.08 -11.70 -5.57
N GLY A 186 -18.24 -12.91 -5.02
CA GLY A 186 -17.13 -13.71 -4.50
C GLY A 186 -16.08 -14.05 -5.56
N GLU A 187 -16.52 -14.46 -6.75
CA GLU A 187 -15.63 -14.74 -7.89
C GLU A 187 -14.91 -13.48 -8.38
N ARG A 188 -15.61 -12.34 -8.44
CA ARG A 188 -14.99 -11.05 -8.76
C ARG A 188 -13.93 -10.67 -7.73
N ALA A 189 -14.23 -10.82 -6.44
CA ALA A 189 -13.30 -10.53 -5.36
C ALA A 189 -12.06 -11.44 -5.40
N ARG A 190 -12.21 -12.74 -5.70
CA ARG A 190 -11.09 -13.66 -5.96
C ARG A 190 -10.19 -13.18 -7.10
N ARG A 191 -10.79 -12.76 -8.22
CA ARG A 191 -10.06 -12.24 -9.38
C ARG A 191 -9.28 -10.97 -9.05
N VAL A 192 -9.86 -10.07 -8.25
CA VAL A 192 -9.17 -8.88 -7.76
C VAL A 192 -7.95 -9.27 -6.92
N GLU A 193 -8.07 -10.22 -6.01
CA GLU A 193 -6.93 -10.66 -5.20
C GLU A 193 -5.84 -11.33 -6.03
N LEU A 194 -6.22 -12.18 -6.99
CA LEU A 194 -5.26 -12.76 -7.95
C LEU A 194 -4.53 -11.70 -8.77
N SER A 195 -5.25 -10.67 -9.25
CA SER A 195 -4.63 -9.57 -9.98
C SER A 195 -3.60 -8.81 -9.12
N ARG A 196 -3.85 -8.65 -7.82
CA ARG A 196 -2.91 -8.01 -6.89
C ARG A 196 -1.65 -8.85 -6.72
N VAL A 197 -1.79 -10.17 -6.60
CA VAL A 197 -0.65 -11.10 -6.55
C VAL A 197 0.17 -11.03 -7.84
N GLN A 198 -0.50 -11.04 -9.00
CA GLN A 198 0.15 -10.93 -10.30
C GLN A 198 0.86 -9.58 -10.49
N GLN A 199 0.27 -8.48 -10.03
CA GLN A 199 0.90 -7.16 -10.06
C GLN A 199 2.17 -7.12 -9.20
N ARG A 200 2.15 -7.74 -8.01
CA ARG A 200 3.35 -7.87 -7.16
C ARG A 200 4.44 -8.65 -7.89
N ALA A 201 4.10 -9.76 -8.54
CA ALA A 201 5.06 -10.55 -9.32
C ALA A 201 5.65 -9.76 -10.50
N ARG A 202 4.84 -9.02 -11.27
CA ARG A 202 5.31 -8.18 -12.38
C ARG A 202 6.23 -7.05 -11.91
N ARG A 203 5.92 -6.46 -10.75
CA ARG A 203 6.73 -5.37 -10.18
C ARG A 203 8.14 -5.83 -9.82
N VAL A 204 8.33 -7.08 -9.41
CA VAL A 204 9.67 -7.64 -9.18
C VAL A 204 10.48 -7.67 -10.47
N GLY A 205 9.89 -8.13 -11.57
CA GLY A 205 10.57 -8.17 -12.88
C GLY A 205 11.03 -6.79 -13.37
N VAL A 206 10.15 -5.79 -13.29
CA VAL A 206 10.49 -4.41 -13.72
C VAL A 206 11.49 -3.76 -12.76
N SER A 207 11.36 -4.00 -11.45
CA SER A 207 12.29 -3.45 -10.46
C SER A 207 13.71 -4.02 -10.57
N SER A 208 13.90 -5.18 -11.21
CA SER A 208 15.22 -5.78 -11.45
C SER A 208 16.00 -5.10 -12.58
N VAL A 209 15.32 -4.45 -13.53
CA VAL A 209 15.98 -3.73 -14.63
C VAL A 209 16.63 -2.43 -14.11
N LEU A 210 15.99 -1.77 -13.14
CA LEU A 210 16.47 -0.52 -12.55
C LEU A 210 17.92 -0.61 -12.00
N PRO A 211 18.30 -1.57 -11.14
CA PRO A 211 19.67 -1.71 -10.67
C PRO A 211 20.64 -2.08 -11.79
N LEU A 212 20.19 -2.81 -12.81
CA LEU A 212 21.02 -3.18 -13.96
C LEU A 212 21.40 -1.94 -14.76
N VAL A 213 20.42 -1.08 -15.09
CA VAL A 213 20.65 0.20 -15.79
C VAL A 213 21.54 1.13 -14.97
N LEU A 214 21.31 1.22 -13.65
CA LEU A 214 22.11 2.04 -12.74
C LEU A 214 23.58 1.60 -12.67
N CYS A 215 23.85 0.32 -12.87
CA CYS A 215 25.20 -0.24 -12.87
C CYS A 215 25.85 -0.19 -14.28
N LEU A 216 25.04 -0.31 -15.34
CA LEU A 216 25.52 -0.31 -16.72
C LEU A 216 25.90 1.09 -17.21
N LEU A 217 25.12 2.11 -16.82
CA LEU A 217 25.34 3.50 -17.23
C LEU A 217 26.74 4.05 -16.86
N PRO A 218 27.25 3.90 -15.62
CA PRO A 218 28.60 4.36 -15.29
C PRO A 218 29.69 3.56 -16.00
N SER A 219 29.49 2.24 -16.18
CA SER A 219 30.45 1.38 -16.89
C SER A 219 30.56 1.76 -18.38
N PHE A 220 29.42 1.99 -19.04
CA PHE A 220 29.37 2.43 -20.43
C PHE A 220 30.02 3.81 -20.62
N LEU A 221 29.84 4.73 -19.67
CA LEU A 221 30.49 6.04 -19.72
C LEU A 221 32.03 5.91 -19.65
N LEU A 222 32.53 5.11 -18.71
CA LEU A 222 33.96 4.92 -18.48
C LEU A 222 34.66 4.17 -19.62
N ILE A 223 34.02 3.12 -20.15
CA ILE A 223 34.63 2.25 -21.17
C ILE A 223 34.37 2.78 -22.59
N GLY A 224 33.17 3.31 -22.85
CA GLY A 224 32.76 3.73 -24.19
C GLY A 224 33.04 5.21 -24.46
N VAL A 225 32.51 6.10 -23.61
CA VAL A 225 32.47 7.53 -23.90
C VAL A 225 33.81 8.21 -23.64
N VAL A 226 34.46 7.93 -22.50
CA VAL A 226 35.72 8.58 -22.10
C VAL A 226 36.84 8.39 -23.14
N PRO A 227 37.13 7.18 -23.65
CA PRO A 227 38.22 7.00 -24.62
C PRO A 227 37.93 7.65 -25.97
N VAL A 228 36.67 7.64 -26.42
CA VAL A 228 36.25 8.25 -27.69
C VAL A 228 36.42 9.76 -27.64
N VAL A 229 35.94 10.41 -26.57
CA VAL A 229 36.11 11.85 -26.38
C VAL A 229 37.60 12.20 -26.26
N GLY A 230 38.37 11.41 -25.51
CA GLY A 230 39.82 11.59 -25.40
C GLY A 230 40.53 11.54 -26.77
N GLY A 231 40.21 10.54 -27.60
CA GLY A 231 40.81 10.39 -28.93
C GLY A 231 40.42 11.51 -29.91
N VAL A 232 39.19 12.02 -29.84
CA VAL A 232 38.75 13.14 -30.69
C VAL A 232 39.44 14.44 -30.27
N VAL A 233 39.55 14.71 -28.97
CA VAL A 233 40.24 15.91 -28.47
C VAL A 233 41.72 15.90 -28.87
N GLN A 234 42.40 14.75 -28.78
CA GLN A 234 43.80 14.64 -29.21
C GLN A 234 43.99 14.90 -30.71
N ARG A 235 43.04 14.50 -31.56
CA ARG A 235 43.10 14.78 -33.01
C ARG A 235 42.89 16.25 -33.38
N PHE A 236 42.22 17.03 -32.52
CA PHE A 236 41.99 18.45 -32.77
C PHE A 236 43.10 19.35 -32.22
N PHE A 237 43.83 18.91 -31.20
CA PHE A 237 44.90 19.66 -30.53
C PHE A 237 46.33 19.18 -30.89
N GLY A 238 46.46 18.22 -31.80
CA GLY A 238 47.73 17.66 -32.28
C GLY A 238 47.91 17.82 -33.77
#